data_AF-A0A2A4NUY0-F1
#
_entry.id   AF-A0A2A4NUY0-F1
#
_cell.length_a   1.000
_cell.length_b   1.000
_cell.length_c   1.000
_cell.angle_alpha   90.00
_cell.angle_beta   90.00
_cell.angle_gamma   90.00
#
_symmetry.space_group_name_H-M   'P 1'
#
loop_
_entity.id
_entity.type
_entity.pdbx_description
1 polymer ?
#
loop_
_entity_poly.entity_id
_entity_poly.type
_entity_poly.pdbx_seq_one_letter_code
_entity_poly.pdbx_strand_id
1 'polypeptide(L)' 'MSTNKLQLYKGMKYAAIALLFIIAAPVLITIGFKALKDDIYSWLIAGCILAILGIGLGFKGLQCIVGAFFDTNK' A
#
# COMPACT_ATOMS: atom_id res chain seq x y z
N MET A 1 -10.75 23.15 -16.57
CA MET A 1 -10.81 21.98 -15.68
C MET A 1 -10.01 22.31 -14.42
N SER A 2 -10.68 22.59 -13.31
CA SER A 2 -9.98 22.95 -12.06
C SER A 2 -9.71 21.67 -11.28
N THR A 3 -8.65 20.96 -11.65
CA THR A 3 -8.16 19.79 -10.92
C THR A 3 -8.12 20.08 -9.42
N ASN A 4 -8.80 19.26 -8.63
CA ASN A 4 -8.83 19.41 -7.18
C ASN A 4 -7.48 19.00 -6.58
N LYS A 5 -6.55 19.97 -6.54
CA LYS A 5 -5.15 19.79 -6.10
C LYS A 5 -5.05 19.17 -4.70
N LEU A 6 -6.04 19.41 -3.84
CA LEU A 6 -6.10 18.84 -2.48
C LEU A 6 -6.35 17.32 -2.50
N GLN A 7 -7.25 16.84 -3.36
CA GLN A 7 -7.52 15.41 -3.50
C GLN A 7 -6.36 14.69 -4.20
N LEU A 8 -5.74 15.32 -5.20
CA LEU A 8 -4.55 14.77 -5.83
C LEU A 8 -3.38 14.63 -4.86
N TYR A 9 -3.13 15.64 -4.03
CA TYR A 9 -2.06 15.57 -3.04
C TYR A 9 -2.28 14.46 -2.02
N LYS A 10 -3.54 14.25 -1.58
CA LYS A 10 -3.91 13.11 -0.73
C LYS A 10 -3.67 11.77 -1.43
N GLY A 11 -4.20 11.60 -2.65
CA GLY A 11 -4.03 10.37 -3.42
C GLY A 11 -2.55 10.03 -3.67
N MET A 12 -1.74 11.04 -3.96
CA MET A 12 -0.29 10.90 -4.16
C MET A 12 0.45 10.49 -2.89
N LYS A 13 0.07 11.03 -1.72
CA LYS A 13 0.60 10.54 -0.42
C LYS A 13 0.25 9.09 -0.18
N TYR A 14 -1.00 8.69 -0.41
CA TYR A 14 -1.43 7.29 -0.24
C TYR A 14 -0.70 6.35 -1.22
N ALA A 15 -0.51 6.77 -2.47
CA ALA A 15 0.22 5.99 -3.47
C ALA A 15 1.71 5.87 -3.12
N ALA A 16 2.37 6.94 -2.66
CA ALA A 16 3.77 6.91 -2.24
C ALA A 16 3.98 5.99 -1.03
N ILE A 17 3.09 6.05 -0.03
CA ILE A 17 3.12 5.16 1.14
C ILE A 17 2.88 3.71 0.74
N ALA A 18 1.91 3.47 -0.16
CA ALA A 18 1.62 2.14 -0.65
C ALA A 18 2.79 1.54 -1.44
N LEU A 19 3.50 2.35 -2.24
CA LEU A 19 4.66 1.91 -3.01
C LEU A 19 5.81 1.50 -2.08
N LEU A 20 6.07 2.28 -1.02
CA LEU A 20 7.01 1.89 0.03
C LEU A 20 6.57 0.59 0.72
N PHE A 21 5.29 0.44 1.01
CA PHE A 21 4.74 -0.79 1.62
C PHE A 21 4.88 -2.02 0.73
N ILE A 22 4.62 -1.89 -0.58
CA ILE A 22 4.74 -2.99 -1.54
C ILE A 22 6.20 -3.43 -1.70
N ILE A 23 7.16 -2.51 -1.60
CA ILE A 23 8.59 -2.85 -1.62
C ILE A 23 9.04 -3.43 -0.27
N ALA A 24 8.53 -2.91 0.84
CA ALA A 24 8.86 -3.41 2.19
C ALA A 24 8.25 -4.78 2.50
N ALA A 25 7.08 -5.10 1.95
CA ALA A 25 6.36 -6.36 2.17
C ALA A 25 7.18 -7.61 1.81
N PRO A 26 7.78 -7.77 0.61
CA PRO A 26 8.59 -8.94 0.28
C PRO A 26 9.87 -9.03 1.12
N VAL A 27 10.43 -7.90 1.55
CA VAL A 27 11.57 -7.88 2.50
C VAL A 27 11.14 -8.44 3.85
N LEU A 28 9.96 -8.05 4.35
CA LEU A 28 9.43 -8.61 5.60
C LEU A 28 9.08 -10.09 5.49
N ILE A 29 8.50 -10.49 4.35
CA ILE A 29 8.13 -11.90 4.08
C ILE A 29 9.39 -12.77 4.02
N THR A 30 10.47 -12.32 3.36
CA THR A 30 11.74 -13.08 3.30
C THR A 30 12.41 -13.21 4.67
N ILE A 31 12.34 -12.17 5.51
CA ILE A 31 12.76 -12.25 6.92
C ILE A 31 11.87 -13.23 7.69
N GLY A 32 10.55 -13.20 7.46
CA GLY A 32 9.60 -14.14 8.07
C GLY A 32 9.85 -15.60 7.68
N PHE A 33 10.20 -15.88 6.42
CA PHE A 33 10.62 -17.21 5.97
C PHE A 33 11.92 -17.67 6.65
N LYS A 34 12.82 -16.74 6.95
CA LYS A 34 14.07 -17.06 7.68
C LYS A 34 13.80 -17.38 9.15
N ALA A 35 12.87 -16.66 9.79
CA ALA A 35 12.41 -16.88 11.16
C ALA A 35 11.55 -18.15 11.33
N LEU A 36 10.98 -18.66 10.23
CA LEU A 36 10.28 -19.95 10.19
C LEU A 36 11.17 -21.13 10.61
N LYS A 37 12.49 -20.99 10.47
CA LYS A 37 13.47 -22.00 10.85
C LYS A 37 13.57 -22.20 12.37
N ASP A 38 13.13 -21.21 13.16
CA ASP A 38 13.06 -21.25 14.62
C ASP A 38 11.62 -21.50 15.15
N ASP A 39 10.70 -22.01 14.31
CA ASP A 39 9.27 -22.23 14.62
C ASP A 39 8.48 -20.94 14.97
N ILE A 40 9.01 -19.76 14.61
CA ILE A 40 8.34 -18.46 14.86
C ILE A 40 7.50 -18.06 13.64
N TYR A 41 6.25 -18.55 13.60
CA TYR A 41 5.28 -18.26 12.52
C TYR A 41 4.73 -16.82 12.56
N SER A 42 4.83 -16.13 13.71
CA SER A 42 4.27 -14.78 13.89
C SER A 42 4.81 -13.76 12.90
N TRP A 43 6.07 -13.87 12.49
CA TRP A 43 6.70 -12.91 11.57
C TRP A 43 6.24 -13.08 10.13
N LEU A 44 5.98 -14.32 9.71
CA LEU A 44 5.44 -14.64 8.39
C LEU A 44 3.98 -14.15 8.28
N ILE A 45 3.18 -14.39 9.31
CA ILE A 45 1.78 -13.95 9.39
C ILE A 45 1.71 -12.42 9.35
N ALA A 46 2.57 -11.73 10.12
CA ALA A 46 2.67 -10.27 10.10
C ALA A 46 3.05 -9.74 8.71
N GLY A 47 4.03 -10.35 8.02
CA GLY A 47 4.41 -9.98 6.67
C GLY A 47 3.28 -10.17 5.64
N CYS A 48 2.52 -11.24 5.77
CA CYS A 48 1.37 -11.52 4.90
C CYS A 48 0.23 -10.51 5.10
N ILE A 49 -0.07 -10.15 6.34
CA ILE A 49 -1.04 -9.09 6.68
C ILE A 49 -0.55 -7.74 6.13
N LEU A 50 0.73 -7.43 6.28
CA LEU A 50 1.32 -6.18 5.78
C LEU A 50 1.22 -6.06 4.26
N ALA A 51 1.40 -7.18 3.54
CA ALA A 51 1.24 -7.23 2.09
C ALA A 51 -0.20 -6.95 1.66
N ILE A 52 -1.18 -7.59 2.32
CA ILE A 52 -2.62 -7.37 2.03
C ILE A 52 -3.00 -5.91 2.27
N LEU A 53 -2.55 -5.32 3.38
CA LEU A 53 -2.77 -3.90 3.69
C LEU A 53 -2.11 -2.99 2.64
N GLY A 54 -0.88 -3.30 2.23
CA GLY A 54 -0.16 -2.54 1.20
C GLY A 54 -0.88 -2.54 -0.15
N ILE A 55 -1.41 -3.69 -0.58
CA ILE A 55 -2.20 -3.82 -1.81
C ILE A 55 -3.49 -2.98 -1.70
N GLY A 56 -4.20 -3.06 -0.57
CA GLY A 56 -5.43 -2.27 -0.35
C GLY A 56 -5.18 -0.76 -0.34
N LEU A 57 -4.10 -0.31 0.30
CA LEU A 57 -3.66 1.09 0.29
C LEU A 57 -3.22 1.55 -1.11
N GLY A 58 -2.54 0.70 -1.86
CA GLY A 58 -2.13 0.97 -3.24
C GLY A 58 -3.32 1.16 -4.18
N PHE A 59 -4.31 0.28 -4.07
CA PHE A 59 -5.54 0.40 -4.84
C PHE A 59 -6.31 1.68 -4.50
N LYS A 60 -6.46 2.01 -3.21
CA LYS A 60 -7.09 3.27 -2.78
C LYS A 60 -6.30 4.50 -3.24
N GLY A 61 -4.97 4.45 -3.18
CA GLY A 61 -4.11 5.53 -3.66
C GLY A 61 -4.31 5.80 -5.15
N LEU A 62 -4.27 4.74 -5.97
CA LEU A 62 -4.54 4.82 -7.40
C LEU A 62 -5.96 5.32 -7.69
N GLN A 63 -6.97 4.78 -7.01
CA GLN A 63 -8.37 5.18 -7.20
C GLN A 63 -8.59 6.66 -6.83
N CYS A 64 -7.90 7.16 -5.79
CA CYS A 64 -7.96 8.56 -5.38
C CYS A 64 -7.26 9.49 -6.39
N ILE A 65 -6.13 9.07 -6.96
CA ILE A 65 -5.44 9.82 -8.04
C ILE A 65 -6.33 9.89 -9.29
N VAL A 66 -6.88 8.75 -9.72
CA VAL A 66 -7.77 8.67 -10.89
C VAL A 66 -9.03 9.50 -10.66
N GLY A 67 -9.66 9.40 -9.48
CA GLY A 67 -10.85 10.18 -9.14
C GLY A 67 -10.61 11.69 -9.08
N ALA A 68 -9.43 12.12 -8.64
CA ALA A 68 -9.06 13.53 -8.58
C ALA A 68 -8.62 14.11 -9.95
N PHE A 69 -8.19 13.26 -10.89
CA PHE A 69 -7.91 13.65 -12.28
C PHE A 69 -9.18 13.69 -13.14
N PHE A 70 -10.07 12.71 -12.96
CA PHE A 70 -11.25 12.54 -13.80
C PHE A 70 -12.54 13.15 -13.24
N ASP A 71 -12.47 13.87 -12.11
CA ASP A 71 -13.60 14.57 -11.47
C ASP A 71 -14.88 13.75 -11.58
N THR A 72 -14.87 12.51 -11.03
CA THR A 72 -16.11 11.76 -10.79
C THR A 72 -16.82 12.41 -9.61
N ASN A 73 -17.23 13.65 -9.82
CA ASN A 73 -18.21 14.36 -9.02
C ASN A 73 -19.58 13.79 -9.41
N LYS A 74 -20.15 13.00 -8.53
CA LYS A 74 -21.50 13.32 -8.07
C LYS A 74 -21.35 14.06 -6.76
#